data_AF-A0AB34I0D1-F1
#
_entry.id   AF-A0AB34I0D1-F1
#
_cell.length_a   1.000
_cell.length_b   1.000
_cell.length_c   1.000
_cell.angle_alpha   90.00
_cell.angle_beta   90.00
_cell.angle_gamma   90.00
#
_symmetry.space_group_name_H-M   'P 1'
#
loop_
_entity.id
_entity.type
_entity.pdbx_description
1 polymer ?
#
loop_
_entity_poly.entity_id
_entity_poly.type
_entity_poly.pdbx_seq_one_letter_code
_entity_poly.pdbx_strand_id
1 'polypeptide(L)'
;MVGGLEVAVSSTSQLILLSGNWVRGTEYTKGSQASEWAVAICPGPPASPQQVMCILPSNQKSYYDSIKKYLSSDCPVPSQCVLAQTLNKQGMMMSIATKIALQMTCKLGGELWAVEIPLKSLMVVGIDVCKDAFSQGMVVVGFVANINPRVTRYF
;
A
#
# COMPACT_ATOMS: atom_id res chain seq x y z
N MET A 1 15.97 -1.87 19.68
CA MET A 1 15.90 -0.42 19.37
C MET A 1 14.90 -0.24 18.25
N VAL A 2 13.69 0.23 18.57
CA VAL A 2 12.65 0.51 17.57
C VAL A 2 12.90 1.94 17.10
N GLY A 3 13.48 2.09 15.91
CA GLY A 3 13.71 3.40 15.29
C GLY A 3 12.38 4.10 15.03
N GLY A 4 12.25 5.33 15.50
CA GLY A 4 11.04 6.14 15.37
C GLY A 4 10.69 6.40 13.90
N LEU A 5 9.43 6.17 13.56
CA LEU A 5 8.85 6.53 12.28
C LEU A 5 8.50 8.03 12.32
N GLU A 6 9.43 8.91 11.94
CA GLU A 6 9.11 10.33 11.72
C GLU A 6 8.39 10.50 10.38
N VAL A 7 7.19 11.09 10.39
CA VAL A 7 6.39 11.41 9.20
C VAL A 7 6.44 12.92 9.00
N ALA A 8 7.21 13.40 8.01
CA ALA A 8 7.23 14.80 7.61
C ALA A 8 6.33 15.03 6.38
N VAL A 9 5.33 15.88 6.50
CA VAL A 9 4.41 16.27 5.40
C VAL A 9 4.83 17.65 4.90
N SER A 10 5.40 17.74 3.69
CA SER A 10 5.71 19.01 3.03
C SER A 10 4.51 19.48 2.19
N SER A 11 4.16 20.76 2.29
CA SER A 11 2.96 21.37 1.69
C SER A 11 3.00 21.50 0.16
N THR A 12 4.09 21.10 -0.50
CA THR A 12 4.29 21.40 -1.93
C THR A 12 4.98 20.32 -2.77
N SER A 13 5.25 19.12 -2.24
CA SER A 13 5.82 18.03 -3.07
C SER A 13 5.49 16.65 -2.51
N GLN A 14 5.04 15.76 -3.38
CA GLN A 14 4.68 14.38 -3.05
C GLN A 14 5.95 13.56 -2.77
N LEU A 15 6.07 13.03 -1.54
CA LEU A 15 7.21 12.20 -1.11
C LEU A 15 6.93 10.72 -1.37
N ILE A 16 7.93 10.00 -1.86
CA ILE A 16 7.95 8.53 -1.95
C ILE A 16 8.99 8.04 -0.93
N LEU A 17 8.58 7.19 0.00
CA LEU A 17 9.48 6.59 0.98
C LEU A 17 10.21 5.40 0.34
N LEU A 18 11.53 5.48 0.19
CA LEU A 18 12.38 4.38 -0.27
C LEU A 18 13.38 4.05 0.85
N SER A 19 13.25 2.86 1.45
CA SER A 19 14.29 2.25 2.30
C SER A 19 14.97 3.17 3.33
N GLY A 20 14.20 3.87 4.16
CA GLY A 20 14.74 4.70 5.25
C GLY A 20 15.37 6.04 4.83
N ASN A 21 15.40 6.37 3.53
CA ASN A 21 15.81 7.67 3.02
C ASN A 21 14.64 8.33 2.29
N TRP A 22 14.34 9.58 2.65
CA TRP A 22 13.34 10.39 1.94
C TRP A 22 13.94 10.84 0.60
N VAL A 23 13.41 10.30 -0.51
CA VAL A 23 13.74 10.80 -1.84
C VAL A 23 12.62 11.74 -2.28
N ARG A 24 12.98 12.96 -2.69
CA ARG A 24 12.03 13.94 -3.24
C ARG A 24 11.41 13.32 -4.50
N GLY A 25 10.11 13.00 -4.46
CA GLY A 25 9.40 12.43 -5.60
C GLY A 25 9.36 13.42 -6.77
N THR A 26 9.45 12.90 -7.99
CA THR A 26 9.23 13.69 -9.21
C THR A 26 7.74 14.03 -9.32
N GLU A 27 7.43 15.28 -9.66
CA GLU A 27 6.06 15.79 -9.77
C GLU A 27 5.32 15.12 -10.94
N TYR A 28 4.11 14.60 -10.71
CA TYR A 28 3.27 14.08 -11.78
C TYR A 28 2.71 15.24 -12.59
N THR A 29 3.15 15.40 -13.83
CA THR A 29 2.53 16.34 -14.78
C THR A 29 1.46 15.63 -15.59
N LYS A 30 0.33 16.30 -15.82
CA LYS A 30 -0.81 15.74 -16.56
C LYS A 30 -0.37 15.35 -17.98
N GLY A 31 -0.20 14.06 -18.23
CA GLY A 31 0.29 13.53 -19.52
C GLY A 31 1.47 12.57 -19.42
N SER A 32 2.15 12.48 -18.27
CA SER A 32 3.27 11.54 -18.06
C SER A 32 2.82 10.09 -18.20
N GLN A 33 3.51 9.35 -19.07
CA GLN A 33 3.24 7.92 -19.27
C GLN A 33 3.70 7.15 -18.05
N ALA A 34 2.97 6.09 -17.72
CA ALA A 34 3.22 5.31 -16.53
C ALA A 34 4.70 4.81 -16.48
N SER A 35 5.25 4.36 -17.59
CA SER A 35 6.67 4.00 -17.75
C SER A 35 7.70 5.02 -17.22
N GLU A 36 7.39 6.31 -17.17
CA GLU A 36 8.30 7.34 -16.65
C GLU A 36 8.49 7.28 -15.12
N TRP A 37 7.52 6.74 -14.37
CA TRP A 37 7.68 6.53 -12.91
C TRP A 37 8.49 5.27 -12.56
N ALA A 38 8.77 4.39 -13.55
CA ALA A 38 9.38 3.08 -13.32
C ALA A 38 10.75 3.19 -12.66
N VAL A 39 11.56 4.12 -13.17
CA VAL A 39 12.96 4.31 -12.80
C VAL A 39 13.11 5.01 -11.45
N ALA A 40 12.19 5.91 -11.10
CA ALA A 40 12.21 6.62 -9.82
C ALA A 40 11.71 5.75 -8.66
N ILE A 41 10.73 4.88 -8.92
CA ILE A 41 10.14 3.98 -7.91
C ILE A 41 10.98 2.71 -7.76
N CYS A 42 11.46 2.14 -8.86
CA CYS A 42 12.21 0.88 -8.88
C CYS A 42 13.55 1.10 -9.61
N PRO A 43 14.57 1.69 -8.96
CA PRO A 43 15.84 2.06 -9.60
C PRO A 43 16.71 0.85 -10.01
N GLY A 44 16.23 -0.38 -9.85
CA GLY A 44 16.96 -1.61 -10.09
C GLY A 44 17.84 -2.06 -8.91
N PRO A 45 18.39 -3.28 -8.96
CA PRO A 45 19.34 -3.76 -7.95
C PRO A 45 20.61 -2.88 -7.92
N PRO A 46 21.19 -2.59 -6.73
CA PRO A 46 20.88 -3.13 -5.40
C PRO A 46 19.86 -2.31 -4.57
N ALA A 47 19.19 -1.31 -5.16
CA ALA A 47 18.41 -0.30 -4.43
C ALA A 47 16.87 -0.43 -4.57
N SER A 48 16.34 -1.65 -4.64
CA SER A 48 14.89 -1.87 -4.72
C SER A 48 14.20 -1.60 -3.37
N PRO A 49 13.17 -0.73 -3.32
CA PRO A 49 12.44 -0.48 -2.07
C PRO A 49 11.60 -1.68 -1.62
N GLN A 50 11.48 -1.85 -0.30
CA GLN A 50 10.59 -2.86 0.29
C GLN A 50 9.11 -2.49 0.19
N GLN A 51 8.82 -1.18 0.13
CA GLN A 51 7.47 -0.63 0.01
C GLN A 51 7.57 0.81 -0.50
N VAL A 52 6.51 1.29 -1.15
CA VAL A 52 6.37 2.67 -1.60
C VAL A 52 5.09 3.33 -1.06
N MET A 53 5.18 4.62 -0.76
CA MET A 53 4.03 5.46 -0.42
C MET A 53 3.78 6.45 -1.56
N CYS A 54 2.55 6.50 -2.06
CA CYS A 54 2.15 7.35 -3.18
C CYS A 54 1.14 8.39 -2.66
N ILE A 55 1.53 9.66 -2.65
CA ILE A 55 0.60 10.73 -2.31
C ILE A 55 -0.19 11.08 -3.57
N LEU A 56 -1.52 11.08 -3.51
CA LEU A 56 -2.39 11.34 -4.64
C LEU A 56 -2.98 12.76 -4.55
N PRO A 57 -3.02 13.52 -5.65
CA PRO A 57 -3.51 14.90 -5.64
C PRO A 57 -5.04 14.99 -5.53
N SER A 58 -5.76 13.97 -5.99
CA SER A 58 -7.23 13.92 -5.98
C SER A 58 -7.73 12.48 -5.83
N ASN A 59 -9.03 12.31 -5.57
CA ASN A 59 -9.68 10.99 -5.48
C ASN A 59 -10.02 10.39 -6.86
N GLN A 60 -9.51 10.96 -7.95
CA GLN A 60 -9.78 10.45 -9.29
C GLN A 60 -9.25 9.02 -9.43
N LYS A 61 -10.16 8.08 -9.72
CA LYS A 61 -9.89 6.63 -9.71
C LYS A 61 -8.78 6.20 -10.66
N SER A 62 -8.65 6.84 -11.82
CA SER A 62 -7.64 6.53 -12.84
C SER A 62 -6.21 6.59 -12.32
N TYR A 63 -5.88 7.55 -11.43
CA TYR A 63 -4.55 7.64 -10.82
C TYR A 63 -4.25 6.42 -9.97
N TYR A 64 -5.19 6.07 -9.09
CA TYR A 64 -5.06 4.90 -8.21
C TYR A 64 -4.92 3.62 -9.02
N ASP A 65 -5.80 3.41 -9.99
CA ASP A 65 -5.81 2.20 -10.82
C ASP A 65 -4.52 2.03 -11.61
N SER A 66 -4.01 3.12 -12.21
CA SER A 66 -2.78 3.07 -13.02
C SER A 66 -1.56 2.73 -12.17
N ILE A 67 -1.44 3.38 -11.00
CA ILE A 67 -0.34 3.13 -10.05
C ILE A 67 -0.41 1.69 -9.53
N LYS A 68 -1.60 1.24 -9.12
CA LYS A 68 -1.79 -0.12 -8.59
C LYS A 68 -1.54 -1.19 -9.64
N LYS A 69 -2.04 -0.99 -10.87
CA LYS A 69 -1.79 -1.92 -11.96
C LYS A 69 -0.30 -2.11 -12.19
N TYR A 70 0.46 -1.03 -12.25
CA TYR A 70 1.90 -1.12 -12.45
C TYR A 70 2.61 -1.82 -11.27
N LEU A 71 2.36 -1.35 -10.04
CA LEU A 71 3.06 -1.85 -8.86
C LEU A 71 2.66 -3.27 -8.45
N SER A 72 1.61 -3.82 -9.07
CA SER A 72 1.19 -5.20 -8.89
C SER A 72 1.54 -6.10 -10.07
N SER A 73 1.86 -5.56 -11.25
CA SER A 73 2.12 -6.35 -12.46
C SER A 73 3.55 -6.23 -12.97
N ASP A 74 4.00 -5.00 -13.22
CA ASP A 74 5.25 -4.72 -13.95
C ASP A 74 6.44 -4.46 -13.00
N CYS A 75 6.25 -3.74 -11.88
CA CYS A 75 7.21 -3.66 -10.78
C CYS A 75 6.54 -4.04 -9.45
N PRO A 76 6.51 -5.34 -9.09
CA PRO A 76 5.86 -5.83 -7.88
C PRO A 76 6.49 -5.26 -6.60
N VAL A 77 5.90 -4.19 -6.07
CA VAL A 77 6.31 -3.56 -4.81
C VAL A 77 5.06 -3.19 -4.00
N PRO A 78 4.97 -3.61 -2.71
CA PRO A 78 3.88 -3.19 -1.83
C PRO A 78 3.71 -1.67 -1.83
N SER A 79 2.47 -1.19 -1.93
CA SER A 79 2.21 0.24 -2.11
C SER A 79 1.07 0.79 -1.24
N GLN A 80 1.28 1.98 -0.69
CA GLN A 80 0.31 2.73 0.12
C GLN A 80 -0.04 4.05 -0.57
N CYS A 81 -1.24 4.14 -1.14
CA CYS A 81 -1.75 5.39 -1.70
C CYS A 81 -2.44 6.21 -0.60
N VAL A 82 -2.19 7.51 -0.52
CA VAL A 82 -2.81 8.44 0.43
C VAL A 82 -3.15 9.74 -0.27
N LEU A 83 -4.35 10.27 -0.07
CA LEU A 83 -4.73 11.56 -0.65
C LEU A 83 -4.02 12.71 0.08
N ALA A 84 -3.49 13.68 -0.66
CA ALA A 84 -2.89 14.89 -0.09
C ALA A 84 -3.85 15.62 0.85
N GLN A 85 -5.14 15.71 0.47
CA GLN A 85 -6.19 16.28 1.33
C GLN A 85 -6.37 15.55 2.67
N THR A 86 -6.07 14.24 2.74
CA THR A 86 -6.15 13.48 3.99
C THR A 86 -5.04 13.92 4.93
N LEU A 87 -3.83 14.13 4.42
CA LEU A 87 -2.69 14.59 5.21
C LEU A 87 -2.90 16.03 5.71
N ASN A 88 -3.63 16.86 4.98
CA ASN A 88 -3.88 18.26 5.34
C ASN A 88 -5.04 18.47 6.33
N LYS A 89 -5.66 17.40 6.85
CA LYS A 89 -6.76 17.55 7.83
C LYS A 89 -6.23 18.00 9.19
N GLN A 90 -6.56 19.23 9.57
CA GLN A 90 -6.18 19.81 10.85
C GLN A 90 -6.70 18.98 12.03
N GLY A 91 -5.88 18.88 13.09
CA GLY A 91 -6.24 18.19 14.34
C GLY A 91 -6.27 16.66 14.30
N MET A 92 -6.05 16.02 13.15
CA MET A 92 -6.14 14.55 13.01
C MET A 92 -4.83 13.87 12.59
N MET A 93 -3.75 14.63 12.42
CA MET A 93 -2.49 14.14 11.83
C MET A 93 -1.97 12.86 12.51
N MET A 94 -1.97 12.83 13.86
CA MET A 94 -1.51 11.64 14.60
C MET A 94 -2.36 10.40 14.28
N SER A 95 -3.68 10.51 14.30
CA SER A 95 -4.57 9.38 13.98
C SER A 95 -4.39 8.91 12.54
N ILE A 96 -4.22 9.85 11.60
CA ILE A 96 -3.98 9.55 10.19
C ILE A 96 -2.65 8.81 10.02
N ALA A 97 -1.56 9.35 10.58
CA ALA A 97 -0.24 8.76 10.53
C ALA A 97 -0.23 7.35 11.14
N THR A 98 -0.86 7.17 12.31
CA THR A 98 -0.99 5.85 12.93
C THR A 98 -1.71 4.87 12.02
N LYS A 99 -2.85 5.24 11.42
CA LYS A 99 -3.58 4.35 10.50
C LYS A 99 -2.76 3.99 9.27
N ILE A 100 -2.02 4.96 8.71
CA ILE A 100 -1.13 4.72 7.56
C ILE A 100 -0.02 3.75 7.96
N ALA A 101 0.65 3.98 9.10
CA ALA A 101 1.72 3.12 9.59
C ALA A 101 1.24 1.68 9.82
N LEU A 102 0.07 1.49 10.43
CA LEU A 102 -0.53 0.17 10.62
C LEU A 102 -0.79 -0.53 9.27
N GLN A 103 -1.35 0.17 8.28
CA GLN A 103 -1.58 -0.39 6.94
C GLN A 103 -0.28 -0.76 6.24
N MET A 104 0.77 0.06 6.40
CA MET A 104 2.08 -0.22 5.82
C MET A 104 2.72 -1.47 6.45
N THR A 105 2.66 -1.58 7.78
CA THR A 105 3.13 -2.77 8.50
C THR A 105 2.42 -4.04 8.04
N CYS A 106 1.10 -4.03 7.85
CA CYS A 106 0.37 -5.19 7.32
C CYS A 106 0.82 -5.58 5.90
N LYS A 107 1.13 -4.61 5.03
CA LYS A 107 1.58 -4.88 3.65
C LYS A 107 2.96 -5.51 3.58
N LEU A 108 3.79 -5.30 4.59
CA LEU A 108 5.07 -5.97 4.76
C LEU A 108 4.95 -7.33 5.49
N GLY A 109 3.72 -7.78 5.75
CA GLY A 109 3.44 -9.06 6.41
C GLY A 109 3.59 -9.02 7.94
N GLY A 110 3.54 -7.82 8.53
CA GLY A 110 3.51 -7.61 9.97
C GLY A 110 2.15 -7.93 10.59
N GLU A 111 2.17 -8.41 11.83
CA GLU A 111 1.00 -8.82 12.61
C GLU A 111 0.69 -7.71 13.63
N LEU A 112 -0.44 -7.01 13.50
CA LEU A 112 -0.74 -5.85 14.35
C LEU A 112 -1.27 -6.24 15.73
N TRP A 113 -2.20 -7.20 15.75
CA TRP A 113 -2.81 -7.74 16.96
C TRP A 113 -3.21 -9.19 16.73
N ALA A 114 -3.34 -9.94 17.82
CA ALA A 114 -3.84 -11.31 17.83
C ALA A 114 -4.90 -11.43 18.93
N VAL A 115 -5.87 -12.31 18.73
CA VAL A 115 -6.80 -12.74 19.78
C VAL A 115 -6.39 -14.15 20.20
N GLU A 116 -6.55 -14.47 21.48
CA GLU A 116 -6.33 -15.83 21.95
C GLU A 116 -7.47 -16.73 21.45
N ILE A 117 -7.12 -17.71 20.62
CA ILE A 117 -8.06 -18.68 20.07
C ILE A 117 -7.72 -20.04 20.70
N PRO A 118 -8.63 -20.66 21.46
CA PRO A 118 -8.36 -21.90 22.19
C PRO A 118 -8.40 -23.15 21.29
N LEU A 119 -7.94 -23.03 20.03
CA LEU A 119 -7.90 -24.11 19.04
C LEU A 119 -6.48 -24.26 18.51
N LYS A 120 -5.91 -25.46 18.63
CA LYS A 120 -4.50 -25.73 18.29
C LYS A 120 -4.24 -25.94 16.80
N SER A 121 -5.25 -26.36 16.05
CA SER A 121 -5.15 -26.73 14.63
C SER A 121 -6.31 -26.12 13.85
N LEU A 122 -6.35 -24.78 13.81
CA LEU A 122 -7.40 -24.02 13.13
C LEU A 122 -6.87 -23.41 11.83
N MET A 123 -7.60 -23.68 10.74
CA MET A 123 -7.50 -22.94 9.49
C MET A 123 -8.83 -22.22 9.23
N VAL A 124 -8.76 -20.91 9.07
CA VAL A 124 -9.85 -20.01 8.71
C VAL A 124 -9.65 -19.60 7.26
N VAL A 125 -10.67 -19.82 6.44
CA VAL A 125 -10.68 -19.47 5.02
C VAL A 125 -11.85 -18.53 4.75
N GLY A 126 -11.57 -17.37 4.18
CA GLY A 126 -12.56 -16.43 3.66
C GLY A 126 -12.58 -16.52 2.13
N ILE A 127 -13.78 -16.57 1.54
CA ILE A 127 -13.98 -16.64 0.09
C ILE A 127 -14.96 -15.54 -0.31
N ASP A 128 -14.64 -14.80 -1.36
CA ASP A 128 -15.53 -13.82 -1.98
C ASP A 128 -15.59 -14.03 -3.50
N VAL A 129 -16.76 -13.76 -4.08
CA VAL A 129 -17.04 -14.00 -5.50
C VAL A 129 -17.49 -12.69 -6.13
N CYS A 130 -16.63 -12.13 -6.98
CA CYS A 130 -16.90 -10.91 -7.71
C CYS A 130 -17.33 -11.22 -9.15
N LYS A 131 -18.49 -10.70 -9.55
CA LYS A 131 -18.95 -10.74 -10.94
C LYS A 131 -18.56 -9.43 -11.59
N ASP A 132 -17.82 -9.49 -12.69
CA ASP A 132 -17.44 -8.27 -13.39
C ASP A 132 -18.67 -7.65 -14.07
N ALA A 133 -18.86 -6.34 -13.88
CA ALA A 133 -19.94 -5.58 -14.51
C ALA A 133 -19.67 -5.33 -16.01
N PHE A 134 -18.40 -5.39 -16.44
CA PHE A 134 -17.98 -5.05 -17.79
C PHE A 134 -17.82 -6.25 -18.73
N SER A 135 -17.57 -7.45 -18.21
CA SER A 135 -17.46 -8.68 -19.00
C SER A 135 -18.56 -9.67 -18.61
N GLN A 136 -19.66 -9.65 -19.36
CA GLN A 136 -20.78 -10.57 -19.16
C GLN A 136 -20.26 -12.02 -19.20
N GLY A 137 -20.38 -12.72 -18.08
CA GLY A 137 -19.99 -14.13 -17.94
C GLY A 137 -18.67 -14.39 -17.19
N MET A 138 -17.89 -13.36 -16.84
CA MET A 138 -16.67 -13.56 -16.05
C MET A 138 -16.97 -13.46 -14.55
N VAL A 139 -16.50 -14.46 -13.81
CA VAL A 139 -16.57 -14.51 -12.34
C VAL A 139 -15.16 -14.69 -11.80
N VAL A 140 -14.75 -13.79 -10.92
CA VAL A 140 -13.45 -13.85 -10.24
C VAL A 140 -13.71 -14.26 -8.79
N VAL A 141 -13.02 -15.32 -8.35
CA VAL A 141 -13.07 -15.78 -6.96
C VAL A 141 -11.78 -15.37 -6.27
N GLY A 142 -11.91 -14.60 -5.19
CA GLY A 142 -10.82 -14.30 -4.28
C GLY A 142 -10.95 -15.16 -3.02
N PHE A 143 -9.83 -15.66 -2.51
CA PHE A 143 -9.81 -16.29 -1.19
C PHE A 143 -8.63 -15.78 -0.38
N VAL A 144 -8.77 -15.87 0.94
CA VAL A 144 -7.70 -15.62 1.91
C VAL A 144 -7.72 -16.72 2.95
N ALA A 145 -6.56 -17.15 3.41
CA ALA A 145 -6.46 -18.17 4.45
C ALA A 145 -5.32 -17.88 5.42
N ASN A 146 -5.51 -18.17 6.71
CA ASN A 146 -4.41 -17.98 7.66
C ASN A 146 -3.31 -19.02 7.43
N ILE A 147 -2.06 -18.58 7.59
CA ILE A 147 -0.86 -19.41 7.40
C ILE A 147 -0.10 -19.66 8.71
N ASN A 148 -0.56 -19.09 9.82
CA ASN A 148 0.05 -19.27 11.14
C ASN A 148 -1.00 -19.63 12.20
N PRO A 149 -0.60 -20.33 13.29
CA PRO A 149 -1.52 -20.72 14.36
C PRO A 149 -2.19 -19.54 15.08
N ARG A 150 -1.57 -18.36 15.06
CA ARG A 150 -2.14 -17.15 15.68
C ARG A 150 -3.24 -16.48 14.84
N VAL A 151 -3.51 -16.97 13.63
CA VAL A 151 -4.53 -16.41 12.72
C VAL A 151 -4.30 -14.91 12.46
N THR A 152 -3.04 -14.53 12.23
CA THR A 152 -2.62 -13.13 12.04
C THR A 152 -1.90 -12.89 10.71
N ARG A 153 -1.45 -13.93 10.03
CA ARG A 153 -0.87 -13.86 8.68
C ARG A 153 -1.75 -14.61 7.71
N TYR A 154 -1.91 -14.04 6.52
CA TYR A 154 -2.82 -14.53 5.50
C TYR A 154 -2.10 -14.67 4.16
N PHE A 155 -2.45 -15.74 3.43
CA PHE A 155 -2.13 -15.91 2.02
C PHE A 155 -3.14 -15.15 1.16
#